data_AF-A0A9E3R8Q7-F1
#
_entry.id   AF-A0A9E3R8Q7-F1
#
_cell.length_a   1.000
_cell.length_b   1.000
_cell.length_c   1.000
_cell.angle_alpha   90.00
_cell.angle_beta   90.00
_cell.angle_gamma   90.00
#
_symmetry.space_group_name_H-M   'P 1'
#
loop_
_entity.id
_entity.type
_entity.pdbx_description
1 polymer ?
#
loop_
_entity_poly.entity_id
_entity_poly.type
_entity_poly.pdbx_seq_one_letter_code
_entity_poly.pdbx_strand_id
1 'polypeptide(L)'
;MAVRIRLRRQGRKKAPTYRIVVADGRSPRDGKFIEILGQYAPRSGEQALQLDAARANYWLDNGAQPSDTVRSLLRKAGLLKARHETRLAAKLASKAVPVKE
;
A
#
# COMPACT_ATOMS: atom_id res chain seq x y z
N MET A 1 3.71 -3.75 18.12
CA MET A 1 2.64 -4.62 17.61
C MET A 1 1.85 -3.81 16.62
N ALA A 2 2.24 -3.85 15.36
CA ALA A 2 1.48 -3.28 14.24
C ALA A 2 2.13 -3.79 12.96
N VAL A 3 1.33 -4.40 12.09
CA VAL A 3 1.76 -4.77 10.75
C VAL A 3 1.89 -3.49 9.94
N ARG A 4 3.06 -3.30 9.33
CA ARG A 4 3.39 -2.12 8.53
C ARG A 4 3.69 -2.50 7.10
N ILE A 5 3.20 -1.69 6.18
CA ILE A 5 3.63 -1.72 4.78
C ILE A 5 4.78 -0.74 4.63
N ARG A 6 5.98 -1.24 4.35
CA ARG A 6 7.22 -0.45 4.36
C ARG A 6 8.13 -0.80 3.20
N LEU A 7 9.11 0.07 2.94
CA LEU A 7 10.15 -0.18 1.95
C LEU A 7 11.31 -0.96 2.56
N ARG A 8 11.66 -2.08 1.95
CA ARG A 8 12.89 -2.81 2.22
C ARG A 8 13.94 -2.41 1.19
N ARG A 9 15.14 -2.01 1.63
CA ARG A 9 16.19 -1.59 0.70
C ARG A 9 16.81 -2.82 0.06
N GLN A 10 17.03 -2.73 -1.24
CA GLN A 10 17.70 -3.70 -2.10
C GLN A 10 18.60 -2.93 -3.08
N GLY A 11 19.34 -3.66 -3.91
CA GLY A 11 20.21 -3.08 -4.94
C GLY A 11 21.59 -2.70 -4.44
N ARG A 12 22.35 -2.02 -5.32
CA ARG A 12 23.78 -1.77 -5.15
C ARG A 12 24.06 -0.38 -4.58
N LYS A 13 25.32 -0.13 -4.20
CA LYS A 13 25.79 1.23 -3.88
C LYS A 13 25.52 2.13 -5.08
N LYS A 14 24.98 3.33 -4.85
CA LYS A 14 24.56 4.27 -5.90
C LYS A 14 23.55 3.67 -6.91
N ALA A 15 22.77 2.64 -6.55
CA ALA A 15 21.65 2.15 -7.36
C ALA A 15 20.60 1.50 -6.44
N PRO A 16 19.87 2.31 -5.65
CA PRO A 16 18.90 1.79 -4.69
C PRO A 16 17.62 1.31 -5.39
N THR A 17 17.21 0.09 -5.08
CA THR A 17 15.89 -0.46 -5.42
C THR A 17 15.19 -0.82 -4.11
N TYR A 18 13.88 -0.76 -4.07
CA TYR A 18 13.11 -1.04 -2.88
C TYR A 18 12.06 -2.10 -3.17
N ARG A 19 11.84 -3.02 -2.22
CA ARG A 19 10.66 -3.88 -2.22
C ARG A 19 9.62 -3.30 -1.29
N ILE A 20 8.36 -3.27 -1.72
CA ILE A 20 7.22 -2.90 -0.89
C ILE A 20 6.82 -4.18 -0.15
N VAL A 21 7.04 -4.21 1.17
CA VAL A 21 6.85 -5.41 1.98
C VAL A 21 5.89 -5.14 3.12
N VAL A 22 5.16 -6.18 3.50
CA VAL A 22 4.37 -6.24 4.73
C VAL A 22 5.22 -6.92 5.79
N ALA A 23 5.44 -6.25 6.92
CA ALA A 23 6.23 -6.80 8.02
C ALA A 23 5.71 -6.29 9.37
N ASP A 24 6.02 -7.00 10.45
CA ASP A 24 5.82 -6.46 11.79
C ASP A 24 6.74 -5.24 12.01
N GLY A 25 6.20 -4.19 12.63
CA GLY A 25 6.94 -2.95 12.89
C GLY A 25 8.22 -3.13 13.73
N ARG A 26 8.35 -4.19 14.53
CA ARG A 26 9.54 -4.51 15.34
C ARG A 26 10.64 -5.21 14.54
N SER A 27 10.31 -5.79 13.40
CA SER A 27 11.30 -6.51 12.58
C SER A 27 12.31 -5.54 11.96
N PRO A 28 13.60 -5.89 11.84
CA PRO A 28 14.59 -5.01 11.22
C PRO A 28 14.26 -4.73 9.75
N ARG A 29 14.71 -3.59 9.22
CA ARG A 29 14.36 -3.11 7.85
C ARG A 29 14.50 -4.19 6.78
N ASP A 30 15.64 -4.88 6.78
CA ASP A 30 16.00 -5.85 5.75
C ASP A 30 15.87 -7.32 6.18
N GLY A 31 15.29 -7.59 7.35
CA GLY A 31 15.10 -8.94 7.88
C GLY A 31 13.76 -9.56 7.52
N LYS A 32 13.15 -10.26 8.49
CA LYS A 32 11.90 -11.02 8.30
C LYS A 32 10.75 -10.11 7.88
N PHE A 33 10.00 -10.57 6.88
CA PHE A 33 8.77 -9.96 6.39
C PHE A 33 7.73 -11.08 6.15
N ILE A 34 6.47 -10.68 6.03
CA ILE A 34 5.32 -11.58 5.82
C ILE A 34 5.14 -11.81 4.31
N GLU A 35 5.02 -10.72 3.55
CA GLU A 35 4.72 -10.77 2.11
C GLU A 35 5.37 -9.61 1.36
N ILE A 36 5.67 -9.82 0.07
CA ILE A 36 6.10 -8.77 -0.86
C ILE A 36 4.89 -8.37 -1.71
N LEU A 37 4.51 -7.10 -1.67
CA LEU A 37 3.42 -6.56 -2.48
C LEU A 37 3.89 -6.01 -3.82
N GLY A 38 5.17 -5.68 -3.94
CA GLY A 38 5.70 -5.08 -5.15
C GLY A 38 7.11 -4.54 -5.02
N GLN A 39 7.51 -3.74 -6.00
CA GLN A 39 8.82 -3.11 -6.09
C GLN A 39 8.74 -1.64 -6.50
N TYR A 40 9.71 -0.88 -6.02
CA TYR A 40 9.89 0.53 -6.31
C TYR A 40 11.34 0.81 -6.66
N ALA A 41 11.59 1.27 -7.88
CA ALA A 41 12.90 1.65 -8.40
C ALA A 41 12.88 3.15 -8.77
N PRO A 42 13.27 4.06 -7.86
CA PRO A 42 13.14 5.51 -8.06
C PRO A 42 13.93 6.06 -9.27
N ARG A 43 14.88 5.27 -9.79
CA ARG A 43 15.73 5.66 -10.92
C ARG A 43 15.29 5.09 -12.26
N SER A 44 14.26 4.24 -12.27
CA SER A 44 13.86 3.49 -13.46
C SER A 44 12.86 4.23 -14.36
N GLY A 45 12.72 5.54 -14.21
CA GLY A 45 11.83 6.37 -15.04
C GLY A 45 10.36 5.98 -14.90
N GLU A 46 9.67 5.79 -16.03
CA GLU A 46 8.21 5.58 -16.10
C GLU A 46 7.73 4.29 -15.44
N GLN A 47 8.56 3.25 -15.35
CA GLN A 47 8.22 1.96 -14.75
C GLN A 47 8.76 1.81 -13.32
N ALA A 48 8.93 2.92 -12.62
CA ALA A 48 9.50 2.94 -11.28
C ALA A 48 8.68 2.20 -10.23
N LEU A 49 7.38 1.93 -10.45
CA LEU A 49 6.51 1.31 -9.45
C LEU A 49 5.75 0.12 -10.05
N GLN A 50 5.92 -1.04 -9.43
CA GLN A 50 5.13 -2.23 -9.70
C GLN A 50 4.52 -2.70 -8.39
N LEU A 51 3.20 -2.87 -8.36
CA LEU A 51 2.46 -3.16 -7.14
C LEU A 51 1.25 -4.03 -7.45
N ASP A 52 1.07 -5.09 -6.67
CA ASP A 52 -0.16 -5.87 -6.66
C ASP A 52 -1.25 -5.11 -5.90
N ALA A 53 -2.20 -4.56 -6.66
CA ALA A 53 -3.33 -3.80 -6.15
C ALA A 53 -4.26 -4.63 -5.24
N ALA A 54 -4.50 -5.89 -5.59
CA ALA A 54 -5.42 -6.77 -4.85
C ALA A 54 -4.86 -7.08 -3.46
N ARG A 55 -3.59 -7.49 -3.41
CA ARG A 55 -2.91 -7.80 -2.14
C ARG A 55 -2.70 -6.56 -1.28
N ALA A 56 -2.36 -5.42 -1.90
CA ALA A 56 -2.25 -4.16 -1.17
C ALA A 56 -3.58 -3.76 -0.50
N ASN A 57 -4.71 -3.89 -1.20
CA ASN A 57 -6.02 -3.61 -0.64
C ASN A 57 -6.36 -4.56 0.51
N TYR A 58 -6.14 -5.87 0.34
CA TYR A 58 -6.33 -6.86 1.40
C TYR A 58 -5.61 -6.48 2.70
N TRP A 59 -4.33 -6.11 2.63
CA TRP A 59 -3.58 -5.73 3.82
C TRP A 59 -4.05 -4.42 4.44
N LEU A 60 -4.45 -3.45 3.62
CA LEU A 60 -5.04 -2.19 4.09
C LEU A 60 -6.42 -2.40 4.73
N ASP A 61 -7.19 -3.43 4.33
CA ASP A 61 -8.45 -3.81 4.98
C ASP A 61 -8.21 -4.50 6.32
N ASN A 62 -7.17 -5.34 6.41
CA ASN A 62 -6.72 -5.96 7.66
C ASN A 62 -5.99 -5.02 8.62
N GLY A 63 -6.02 -3.70 8.35
CA GLY A 63 -5.48 -2.68 9.25
C GLY A 63 -3.96 -2.45 9.17
N ALA A 64 -3.27 -3.00 8.16
CA ALA A 64 -1.85 -2.73 7.96
C ALA A 64 -1.61 -1.23 7.67
N GLN A 65 -0.65 -0.64 8.37
CA GLN A 65 -0.38 0.80 8.28
C GLN A 65 0.78 1.07 7.31
N PRO A 66 0.58 1.82 6.22
CA PRO A 66 1.66 2.20 5.32
C PRO A 66 2.56 3.29 5.94
N SER A 67 3.86 3.24 5.66
CA SER A 67 4.77 4.37 5.93
C SER A 67 4.47 5.56 5.01
N ASP A 68 4.98 6.75 5.33
CA ASP A 68 4.62 7.97 4.57
C ASP A 68 5.04 7.91 3.09
N THR A 69 6.23 7.38 2.78
CA THR A 69 6.65 7.17 1.39
C THR A 69 5.79 6.14 0.68
N VAL A 70 5.47 5.01 1.34
CA VAL A 70 4.60 3.99 0.75
C VAL A 70 3.19 4.55 0.52
N ARG A 71 2.66 5.35 1.45
CA ARG A 71 1.39 6.05 1.28
C ARG A 71 1.41 6.94 0.05
N SER A 72 2.48 7.70 -0.17
CA SER A 72 2.65 8.51 -1.38
C SER A 72 2.72 7.67 -2.65
N LEU A 73 3.37 6.50 -2.64
CA LEU A 73 3.39 5.57 -3.77
C LEU A 73 2.00 4.97 -4.04
N LEU A 74 1.26 4.58 -3.01
CA LEU A 74 -0.11 4.09 -3.13
C LEU A 74 -1.06 5.16 -3.68
N ARG A 75 -0.84 6.45 -3.34
CA ARG A 75 -1.57 7.57 -3.95
C ARG A 75 -1.25 7.72 -5.43
N LYS A 76 0.04 7.68 -5.79
CA LYS A 76 0.48 7.74 -7.21
C LYS A 76 -0.08 6.59 -8.04
N ALA A 77 -0.21 5.40 -7.45
CA ALA A 77 -0.83 4.24 -8.08
C ALA A 77 -2.37 4.31 -8.16
N GLY A 78 -3.01 5.37 -7.66
CA GLY A 78 -4.48 5.52 -7.68
C GLY A 78 -5.25 4.64 -6.68
N LEU A 79 -4.58 3.70 -5.99
CA LEU A 79 -5.19 2.75 -5.06
C LEU A 79 -5.96 3.42 -3.93
N LEU A 80 -5.38 4.43 -3.27
CA LEU A 80 -6.05 5.11 -2.17
C LEU A 80 -7.23 5.97 -2.64
N LYS A 81 -7.17 6.50 -3.86
CA LYS A 81 -8.28 7.26 -4.47
C LYS A 81 -9.46 6.33 -4.75
N ALA A 82 -9.21 5.24 -5.47
CA ALA A 82 -10.23 4.24 -5.77
C ALA A 82 -10.89 3.69 -4.49
N ARG A 83 -10.09 3.34 -3.48
CA ARG A 83 -10.60 2.86 -2.18
C ARG A 83 -11.48 3.88 -1.47
N HIS A 84 -11.10 5.17 -1.53
CA HIS A 84 -11.88 6.24 -0.94
C HIS A 84 -13.23 6.42 -1.64
N GLU A 85 -13.22 6.41 -2.98
CA GLU A 85 -14.44 6.52 -3.81
C GLU A 85 -15.41 5.37 -3.53
N THR A 86 -14.91 4.13 -3.49
CA THR A 86 -15.74 2.95 -3.15
C THR A 86 -16.36 3.07 -1.76
N ARG A 87 -15.59 3.51 -0.76
CA ARG A 87 -16.10 3.73 0.61
C ARG A 87 -17.13 4.85 0.69
N LEU A 88 -16.91 5.93 -0.06
CA LEU A 88 -17.82 7.07 -0.10
C LEU A 88 -19.14 6.66 -0.75
N ALA A 89 -19.09 5.92 -1.87
CA ALA A 89 -20.26 5.37 -2.53
C ALA A 89 -21.07 4.45 -1.59
N ALA A 90 -20.39 3.53 -0.90
CA ALA A 90 -21.05 2.64 0.07
C ALA A 90 -21.72 3.41 1.23
N LYS A 91 -21.06 4.46 1.72
CA LYS A 91 -21.60 5.33 2.79
C LYS A 91 -22.80 6.15 2.33
N LEU A 92 -22.78 6.64 1.08
CA LEU A 92 -23.92 7.37 0.51
C LEU A 92 -25.12 6.43 0.32
N ALA A 93 -24.88 5.20 -0.18
CA ALA A 93 -25.91 4.19 -0.35
C ALA A 93 -26.56 3.79 0.98
N SER A 94 -25.78 3.63 2.06
CA SER A 94 -26.34 3.29 3.38
C SER A 94 -27.09 4.44 4.07
N LYS A 95 -26.84 5.69 3.66
CA LYS A 95 -27.51 6.89 4.19
C LYS A 95 -28.83 7.20 3.48
N ALA A 96 -29.03 6.74 2.25
CA ALA A 96 -30.31 6.85 1.56
C ALA A 96 -31.34 5.94 2.24
N VAL A 97 -32.12 6.51 3.15
CA VAL A 97 -33.24 5.82 3.82
C VAL A 97 -34.24 5.41 2.74
N PRO A 98 -34.70 4.14 2.69
CA PRO A 98 -35.81 3.78 1.82
C PRO A 98 -37.06 4.51 2.33
N VAL A 99 -37.53 5.49 1.55
CA VAL A 99 -38.84 6.08 1.76
C VAL A 99 -39.84 4.95 1.50
N LYS A 100 -40.37 4.34 2.58
CA LYS A 100 -41.54 3.45 2.48
C LYS A 100 -42.71 4.32 2.04
N GLU A 101 -43.37 3.87 0.97
CA GLU A 101 -44.68 4.37 0.52
C GLU A 101 -45.74 4.24 1.63
#